data_AF-A0A9D4GK47-F1
#
_entry.id   AF-A0A9D4GK47-F1
#
_cell.length_a   1.000
_cell.length_b   1.000
_cell.length_c   1.000
_cell.angle_alpha   90.00
_cell.angle_beta   90.00
_cell.angle_gamma   90.00
#
_symmetry.space_group_name_H-M   'P 1'
#
loop_
_entity.id
_entity.type
_entity.pdbx_description
1 polymer ?
#
loop_
_entity_poly.entity_id
_entity_poly.type
_entity_poly.pdbx_seq_one_letter_code
_entity_poly.pdbx_strand_id
1 'polypeptide(L)'
;MLHPGFHALCFVIDPNKIADVKDQFIQVMEYFGDDVNDYAFVIMTFSKNEDEYEKHFYSKIQAEHPVASVLKFCKGKELYMDNKALPEEKKEMIEDMFTFIDSENAKKLTPYFSSRFKQLTEMSEAAISAEATKAAETIQKIKHKERKKRDFEKTITEQKIKASEANQKIQQLEYEIRLKDLEKKNLEEIAAEAERREENRKEREEKKKEKRQREQVKLEEKNERERKEKEEKKKEKRQREQVKLEEKNERERKEQEQKFSKKMLKSKLELQEMLYKMQQEEKEKNRELELQEKLYKMQQEERERNMRELENYKQKLENEKKCEIQ
;
A
#
# COMPACT_ATOMS: atom_id res chain seq x y z
N MET A 1 -15.03 71.64 50.18
CA MET A 1 -14.48 70.97 51.37
C MET A 1 -15.30 71.42 52.55
N LEU A 2 -16.00 70.50 53.23
CA LEU A 2 -16.68 70.81 54.49
C LEU A 2 -15.59 71.08 55.53
N HIS A 3 -15.64 72.22 56.21
CA HIS A 3 -14.69 72.53 57.28
C HIS A 3 -14.86 71.47 58.39
N PRO A 4 -13.79 70.87 58.93
CA PRO A 4 -13.88 69.64 59.75
C PRO A 4 -14.38 69.87 61.20
N GLY A 5 -15.19 70.92 61.42
CA GLY A 5 -15.65 71.38 62.72
C GLY A 5 -17.14 71.69 62.76
N PHE A 6 -17.71 71.86 63.95
CA PHE A 6 -19.11 72.23 64.12
C PHE A 6 -19.27 73.74 64.34
N HIS A 7 -20.41 74.28 63.90
CA HIS A 7 -20.74 75.69 64.08
C HIS A 7 -21.34 75.96 65.45
N ALA A 8 -22.11 75.01 65.98
CA ALA A 8 -22.65 75.11 67.32
C ALA A 8 -22.77 73.73 67.97
N LEU A 9 -22.69 73.71 69.30
CA LEU A 9 -22.90 72.55 70.13
C LEU A 9 -24.20 72.75 70.93
N CYS A 10 -25.20 71.92 70.67
CA CYS A 10 -26.50 72.04 71.32
C CYS A 10 -26.60 71.05 72.47
N PHE A 11 -26.74 71.54 73.71
CA PHE A 11 -27.08 70.72 74.86
C PHE A 11 -28.60 70.66 74.99
N VAL A 12 -29.21 69.53 74.67
CA VAL A 12 -30.67 69.35 74.79
C VAL A 12 -30.99 68.83 76.18
N ILE A 13 -31.76 69.60 76.95
CA ILE A 13 -32.07 69.29 78.35
C ILE A 13 -33.59 69.29 78.55
N ASP A 14 -34.09 68.22 79.16
CA ASP A 14 -35.43 68.17 79.74
C ASP A 14 -35.31 68.56 81.23
N PRO A 15 -35.89 69.69 81.66
CA PRO A 15 -35.76 70.18 83.03
C PRO A 15 -36.45 69.26 84.05
N ASN A 16 -37.24 68.28 83.62
CA ASN A 16 -37.80 67.26 84.51
C ASN A 16 -36.93 66.01 84.64
N LYS A 17 -35.84 65.90 83.85
CA LYS A 17 -34.95 64.72 83.78
C LYS A 17 -33.48 65.12 83.86
N ILE A 18 -33.13 65.79 84.94
CA ILE A 18 -31.82 66.44 85.13
C ILE A 18 -30.74 65.50 85.70
N ALA A 19 -31.08 64.26 86.04
CA ALA A 19 -30.10 63.30 86.54
C ALA A 19 -28.92 63.19 85.55
N ASP A 20 -27.70 63.21 86.08
CA ASP A 20 -26.43 62.99 85.35
C ASP A 20 -26.03 64.05 84.29
N VAL A 21 -26.78 65.14 84.16
CA VAL A 21 -26.47 66.24 83.22
C VAL A 21 -25.07 66.83 83.46
N LYS A 22 -24.65 66.93 84.73
CA LYS A 22 -23.34 67.47 85.11
C LYS A 22 -22.18 66.58 84.66
N ASP A 23 -22.30 65.27 84.79
CA ASP A 23 -21.21 64.33 84.46
C ASP A 23 -21.04 64.20 82.93
N GLN A 24 -22.16 64.15 82.19
CA GLN A 24 -22.14 64.19 80.73
C GLN A 24 -21.54 65.49 80.21
N PHE A 25 -21.89 66.61 80.86
CA PHE A 25 -21.34 67.90 80.55
C PHE A 25 -19.82 67.94 80.76
N ILE A 26 -19.31 67.43 81.89
CA ILE A 26 -17.86 67.31 82.16
C ILE A 26 -17.16 66.47 81.08
N GLN A 27 -17.74 65.36 80.64
CA GLN A 27 -17.14 64.53 79.58
C GLN A 27 -17.03 65.28 78.24
N VAL A 28 -18.04 66.08 77.89
CA VAL A 28 -18.01 66.92 76.69
C VAL A 28 -16.90 67.97 76.81
N MET A 29 -16.68 68.52 78.00
CA MET A 29 -15.57 69.43 78.28
C MET A 29 -14.21 68.79 78.21
N GLU A 30 -14.04 67.60 78.75
CA GLU A 30 -12.79 66.87 78.62
C GLU A 30 -12.48 66.50 77.17
N TYR A 31 -13.53 66.28 76.36
CA TYR A 31 -13.37 65.88 74.97
C TYR A 31 -13.05 67.04 74.02
N PHE A 32 -13.74 68.18 74.15
CA PHE A 32 -13.56 69.35 73.29
C PHE A 32 -12.65 70.43 73.95
N GLY A 33 -12.44 70.40 75.26
CA GLY A 33 -11.73 71.45 75.97
C GLY A 33 -12.59 72.71 76.18
N ASP A 34 -12.04 73.65 76.95
CA ASP A 34 -12.81 74.77 77.52
C ASP A 34 -13.39 75.74 76.47
N ASP A 35 -12.70 75.91 75.34
CA ASP A 35 -13.09 76.84 74.27
C ASP A 35 -14.40 76.45 73.56
N VAL A 36 -14.91 75.23 73.80
CA VAL A 36 -16.19 74.78 73.25
C VAL A 36 -17.37 75.57 73.82
N ASN A 37 -17.18 76.17 75.01
CA ASN A 37 -18.20 76.95 75.72
C ASN A 37 -18.79 78.08 74.87
N ASP A 38 -17.95 78.68 74.05
CA ASP A 38 -18.34 79.81 73.26
C ASP A 38 -19.27 79.38 72.12
N TYR A 39 -19.19 78.12 71.70
CA TYR A 39 -19.98 77.52 70.62
C TYR A 39 -21.19 76.74 71.15
N ALA A 40 -21.28 76.60 72.47
CA ALA A 40 -22.33 75.84 73.13
C ALA A 40 -23.54 76.70 73.47
N PHE A 41 -24.73 76.11 73.34
CA PHE A 41 -25.97 76.66 73.88
C PHE A 41 -26.88 75.54 74.36
N VAL A 42 -27.83 75.88 75.23
CA VAL A 42 -28.78 74.94 75.80
C VAL A 42 -30.11 75.03 75.08
N ILE A 43 -30.70 73.89 74.75
CA ILE A 43 -32.08 73.76 74.28
C ILE A 43 -32.88 73.11 75.40
N MET A 44 -33.77 73.88 76.01
CA MET A 44 -34.70 73.39 77.01
C MET A 44 -35.94 72.85 76.32
N THR A 45 -36.25 71.57 76.53
CA THR A 45 -37.44 70.93 75.99
C THR A 45 -38.52 70.84 77.06
N PHE A 46 -39.67 71.47 76.85
CA PHE A 46 -40.81 71.38 77.77
C PHE A 46 -41.96 70.56 77.19
N SER A 47 -42.87 70.14 78.06
CA SER A 47 -44.16 69.59 77.64
C SER A 47 -45.27 70.54 78.07
N LYS A 48 -46.23 70.78 77.16
CA LYS A 48 -47.36 71.74 77.23
C LYS A 48 -48.23 71.73 78.50
N ASN A 49 -47.97 70.88 79.50
CA ASN A 49 -48.69 70.83 80.77
C ASN A 49 -48.06 71.68 81.88
N GLU A 50 -46.99 72.42 81.59
CA GLU A 50 -46.28 73.25 82.55
C GLU A 50 -46.40 74.73 82.20
N ASP A 51 -47.59 75.29 82.44
CA ASP A 51 -47.87 76.73 82.32
C ASP A 51 -47.03 77.58 83.31
N GLU A 52 -46.22 76.97 84.18
CA GLU A 52 -45.38 77.65 85.17
C GLU A 52 -43.94 77.96 84.71
N TYR A 53 -43.47 77.35 83.62
CA TYR A 53 -42.15 77.66 83.07
C TYR A 53 -42.24 78.84 82.11
N GLU A 54 -42.48 80.03 82.69
CA GLU A 54 -42.30 81.31 82.01
C GLU A 54 -40.92 81.37 81.33
N LYS A 55 -40.83 82.14 80.23
CA LYS A 55 -39.67 82.40 79.34
C LYS A 55 -38.34 82.80 80.00
N HIS A 56 -38.24 82.74 81.33
CA HIS A 56 -37.08 83.06 82.14
C HIS A 56 -36.79 81.94 83.16
N PHE A 57 -36.69 80.68 82.72
CA PHE A 57 -36.29 79.56 83.57
C PHE A 57 -34.98 79.89 84.32
N TYR A 58 -34.02 80.54 83.65
CA TYR A 58 -32.75 80.98 84.25
C TYR A 58 -32.92 81.95 85.44
N SER A 59 -33.93 82.83 85.46
CA SER A 59 -34.11 83.80 86.57
C SER A 59 -34.73 83.18 87.83
N LYS A 60 -35.32 81.99 87.69
CA LYS A 60 -35.99 81.25 88.78
C LYS A 60 -35.19 80.07 89.30
N ILE A 61 -34.16 79.63 88.56
CA ILE A 61 -33.27 78.56 88.99
C ILE A 61 -32.41 79.02 90.18
N GLN A 62 -32.50 78.29 91.30
CA GLN A 62 -31.58 78.47 92.43
C GLN A 62 -30.15 78.09 92.02
N ALA A 63 -29.15 78.74 92.61
CA ALA A 63 -27.74 78.53 92.29
C ALA A 63 -27.25 77.08 92.46
N GLU A 64 -27.97 76.26 93.24
CA GLU A 64 -27.65 74.85 93.51
C GLU A 64 -28.27 73.86 92.50
N HIS A 65 -29.07 74.32 91.55
CA HIS A 65 -29.72 73.46 90.57
C HIS A 65 -28.72 72.89 89.55
N PRO A 66 -28.78 71.60 89.18
CA PRO A 66 -27.73 70.99 88.33
C PRO A 66 -27.65 71.56 86.91
N VAL A 67 -28.74 72.15 86.39
CA VAL A 67 -28.73 72.83 85.08
C VAL A 67 -28.07 74.22 85.15
N ALA A 68 -27.97 74.82 86.34
CA ALA A 68 -27.35 76.13 86.51
C ALA A 68 -25.88 76.12 86.09
N SER A 69 -25.15 75.03 86.36
CA SER A 69 -23.76 74.89 85.91
C SER A 69 -23.62 74.82 84.40
N VAL A 70 -24.55 74.15 83.70
CA VAL A 70 -24.52 74.04 82.23
C VAL A 70 -24.91 75.37 81.58
N LEU A 71 -25.91 76.06 82.11
CA LEU A 71 -26.30 77.39 81.62
C LEU A 71 -25.18 78.42 81.84
N LYS A 72 -24.55 78.41 83.02
CA LYS A 72 -23.38 79.27 83.30
C LYS A 72 -22.25 79.00 82.31
N PHE A 73 -22.01 77.72 81.99
CA PHE A 73 -21.01 77.34 81.02
C PHE A 73 -21.34 77.84 79.60
N CYS A 74 -22.57 77.66 79.15
CA CYS A 74 -23.06 78.19 77.88
C CYS A 74 -23.23 79.71 77.91
N LYS A 75 -22.73 80.43 78.92
CA LYS A 75 -22.82 81.89 79.07
C LYS A 75 -24.27 82.41 79.05
N GLY A 76 -25.21 81.61 79.55
CA GLY A 76 -26.64 81.92 79.56
C GLY A 76 -27.32 81.81 78.20
N LYS A 77 -26.65 81.22 77.19
CA LYS A 77 -27.23 80.96 75.87
C LYS A 77 -28.21 79.81 75.98
N GLU A 78 -29.50 80.12 75.94
CA GLU A 78 -30.57 79.15 76.00
C GLU A 78 -31.65 79.42 74.96
N LEU A 79 -32.27 78.35 74.48
CA LEU A 79 -33.45 78.36 73.63
C LEU A 79 -34.49 77.40 74.21
N TYR A 80 -35.74 77.67 73.90
CA TYR A 80 -36.87 76.88 74.38
C TYR A 80 -37.56 76.22 73.20
N MET A 81 -37.78 74.91 73.26
CA MET A 81 -38.45 74.16 72.20
C MET A 81 -39.56 73.28 72.75
N ASP A 82 -40.77 73.47 72.22
CA ASP A 82 -41.88 72.53 72.45
C ASP A 82 -41.95 71.52 71.29
N ASN A 83 -41.48 70.31 71.55
CA ASN A 83 -41.51 69.22 70.58
C ASN A 83 -42.94 68.76 70.23
N LYS A 84 -43.98 69.20 70.96
CA LYS A 84 -45.40 68.94 70.70
C LYS A 84 -46.14 70.13 70.07
N ALA A 85 -45.46 71.24 69.80
CA ALA A 85 -46.05 72.39 69.12
C ALA A 85 -46.59 72.04 67.73
N LEU A 86 -47.51 72.87 67.22
CA LEU A 86 -48.05 72.74 65.87
C LEU A 86 -46.95 72.95 64.82
N PRO A 87 -47.07 72.40 63.60
CA PRO A 87 -46.03 72.52 62.57
C PRO A 87 -45.58 73.96 62.28
N GLU A 88 -46.51 74.92 62.29
CA GLU A 88 -46.24 76.34 62.06
C GLU A 88 -45.41 76.95 63.22
N GLU A 89 -45.79 76.65 64.47
CA GLU A 89 -45.06 77.07 65.68
C GLU A 89 -43.66 76.44 65.74
N LYS A 90 -43.53 75.17 65.35
CA LYS A 90 -42.22 74.49 65.26
C LYS A 90 -41.32 75.13 64.23
N LYS A 91 -41.89 75.52 63.08
CA LYS A 91 -41.13 76.20 62.03
C LYS A 91 -40.56 77.51 62.55
N GLU A 92 -41.38 78.31 63.24
CA GLU A 92 -40.94 79.56 63.88
C GLU A 92 -39.82 79.29 64.91
N MET A 93 -39.97 78.30 65.80
CA MET A 93 -38.93 77.94 66.77
C MET A 93 -37.61 77.48 66.11
N ILE A 94 -37.69 76.78 64.99
CA ILE A 94 -36.50 76.35 64.22
C ILE A 94 -35.84 77.54 63.53
N GLU A 95 -36.62 78.45 62.95
CA GLU A 95 -36.12 79.69 62.33
C GLU A 95 -35.43 80.58 63.38
N ASP A 96 -36.02 80.70 64.57
CA ASP A 96 -35.41 81.39 65.72
C ASP A 96 -34.09 80.72 66.14
N MET A 97 -34.04 79.39 66.19
CA MET A 97 -32.82 78.65 66.51
C MET A 97 -31.72 78.90 65.47
N PHE A 98 -32.02 78.86 64.17
CA PHE A 98 -31.04 79.16 63.14
C PHE A 98 -30.59 80.62 63.18
N THR A 99 -31.52 81.56 63.38
CA THR A 99 -31.19 82.98 63.55
C THR A 99 -30.28 83.20 64.76
N PHE A 100 -30.54 82.50 65.86
CA PHE A 100 -29.68 82.51 67.04
C PHE A 100 -28.28 81.96 66.73
N ILE A 101 -28.19 80.78 66.12
CA ILE A 101 -26.92 80.16 65.71
C ILE A 101 -26.15 81.09 64.78
N ASP A 102 -26.80 81.69 63.78
CA ASP A 102 -26.18 82.62 62.84
C ASP A 102 -25.70 83.89 63.52
N SER A 103 -26.45 84.42 64.50
CA SER A 103 -26.02 85.58 65.28
C SER A 103 -24.80 85.29 66.17
N GLU A 104 -24.72 84.08 66.73
CA GLU A 104 -23.59 83.63 67.55
C GLU A 104 -22.38 83.26 66.68
N ASN A 105 -22.60 82.70 65.49
CA ASN A 105 -21.56 82.45 64.49
C ASN A 105 -21.08 83.73 63.82
N ALA A 106 -21.91 84.75 63.63
CA ALA A 106 -21.46 86.03 63.09
C ALA A 106 -20.42 86.69 64.01
N LYS A 107 -20.49 86.43 65.31
CA LYS A 107 -19.47 86.84 66.29
C LYS A 107 -18.16 86.04 66.16
N LYS A 108 -18.18 84.91 65.44
CA LYS A 108 -17.04 84.00 65.24
C LYS A 108 -16.95 83.49 63.82
N LEU A 109 -16.01 84.06 63.07
CA LEU A 109 -15.81 83.79 61.64
C LEU A 109 -15.46 82.33 61.28
N THR A 110 -15.21 81.46 62.27
CA THR A 110 -14.73 80.08 62.04
C THR A 110 -15.46 79.04 62.90
N PRO A 111 -15.83 77.88 62.33
CA PRO A 111 -16.37 76.75 63.09
C PRO A 111 -15.42 76.31 64.20
N TYR A 112 -15.96 75.72 65.25
CA TYR A 112 -15.16 75.13 66.31
C TYR A 112 -14.36 73.94 65.77
N PHE A 113 -13.06 73.94 66.00
CA PHE A 113 -12.17 72.87 65.60
C PHE A 113 -11.11 72.58 66.67
N SER A 114 -11.11 71.37 67.21
CA SER A 114 -10.18 70.96 68.26
C SER A 114 -8.91 70.35 67.69
N SER A 115 -7.82 70.40 68.47
CA SER A 115 -6.57 69.69 68.15
C SER A 115 -6.80 68.18 67.97
N ARG A 116 -7.75 67.60 68.71
CA ARG A 116 -8.13 66.19 68.60
C ARG A 116 -8.83 65.88 67.27
N PHE A 117 -9.70 66.77 66.78
CA PHE A 117 -10.29 66.62 65.44
C PHE A 117 -9.22 66.69 64.35
N LYS A 118 -8.25 67.61 64.49
CA LYS A 118 -7.11 67.71 63.57
C LYS A 118 -6.35 66.39 63.47
N GLN A 119 -6.01 65.79 64.61
CA GLN A 119 -5.31 64.51 64.65
C GLN A 119 -6.13 63.39 63.99
N LEU A 120 -7.43 63.31 64.26
CA LEU A 120 -8.30 62.30 63.65
C LEU A 120 -8.38 62.46 62.12
N THR A 121 -8.52 63.69 61.63
CA THR A 121 -8.51 63.99 60.20
C THR A 121 -7.18 63.59 59.57
N GLU A 122 -6.05 64.03 60.12
CA GLU A 122 -4.71 63.69 59.63
C GLU A 122 -4.46 62.18 59.60
N MET A 123 -4.89 61.45 60.65
CA MET A 123 -4.79 59.99 60.69
C MET A 123 -5.63 59.32 59.60
N SER A 124 -6.85 59.81 59.37
CA SER A 124 -7.73 59.27 58.33
C SER A 124 -7.18 59.52 56.92
N GLU A 125 -6.66 60.72 56.65
CA GLU A 125 -6.07 61.08 55.37
C GLU A 125 -4.80 60.26 55.10
N ALA A 126 -3.97 60.07 56.13
CA ALA A 126 -2.80 59.20 56.05
C ALA A 126 -3.17 57.74 55.76
N ALA A 127 -4.23 57.21 56.39
CA ALA A 127 -4.72 55.86 56.15
C ALA A 127 -5.25 55.70 54.70
N ILE A 128 -6.05 56.65 54.23
CA ILE A 128 -6.57 56.66 52.85
C ILE A 128 -5.42 56.70 51.84
N SER A 129 -4.42 57.56 52.07
CA SER A 129 -3.23 57.67 51.22
C SER A 129 -2.40 56.37 51.20
N ALA A 130 -2.19 55.75 52.37
CA ALA A 130 -1.50 54.47 52.48
C ALA A 130 -2.25 53.33 51.79
N GLU A 131 -3.58 53.35 51.77
CA GLU A 131 -4.38 52.38 51.04
C GLU A 131 -4.32 52.61 49.52
N ALA A 132 -4.40 53.86 49.08
CA ALA A 132 -4.27 54.22 47.67
C ALA A 132 -2.92 53.80 47.07
N THR A 133 -1.83 53.96 47.84
CA THR A 133 -0.49 53.51 47.42
C THR A 133 -0.40 51.98 47.30
N LYS A 134 -0.92 51.23 48.28
CA LYS A 134 -1.00 49.76 48.21
C LYS A 134 -1.85 49.27 47.02
N ALA A 135 -2.96 49.96 46.73
CA ALA A 135 -3.78 49.65 45.56
C ALA A 135 -3.00 49.89 44.26
N ALA A 136 -2.28 51.01 44.16
CA ALA A 136 -1.45 51.33 42.99
C ALA A 136 -0.35 50.28 42.75
N GLU A 137 0.35 49.84 43.79
CA GLU A 137 1.36 48.77 43.69
C GLU A 137 0.75 47.45 43.21
N THR A 138 -0.43 47.12 43.72
CA THR A 138 -1.14 45.89 43.34
C THR A 138 -1.53 45.94 41.86
N ILE A 139 -2.03 47.08 41.38
CA ILE A 139 -2.35 47.30 39.96
C ILE A 139 -1.09 47.16 39.09
N GLN A 140 0.06 47.71 39.52
CA GLN A 140 1.32 47.54 38.78
C GLN A 140 1.76 46.07 38.71
N LYS A 141 1.65 45.31 39.81
CA LYS A 141 1.96 43.87 39.83
C LYS A 141 1.04 43.09 38.88
N ILE A 142 -0.24 43.42 38.83
CA ILE A 142 -1.21 42.81 37.89
C ILE A 142 -0.81 43.12 36.45
N LYS A 143 -0.55 44.39 36.11
CA LYS A 143 -0.12 44.80 34.76
C LYS A 143 1.16 44.07 34.32
N HIS A 144 2.11 43.85 35.23
CA HIS A 144 3.33 43.10 34.93
C HIS A 144 3.05 41.63 34.64
N LYS A 145 2.18 40.98 35.44
CA LYS A 145 1.75 39.60 35.19
C LYS A 145 1.03 39.46 33.85
N GLU A 146 0.16 40.41 33.49
CA GLU A 146 -0.53 40.41 32.20
C GLU A 146 0.41 40.59 31.00
N ARG A 147 1.45 41.42 31.13
CA ARG A 147 2.49 41.55 30.08
C ARG A 147 3.22 40.23 29.89
N LYS A 148 3.70 39.62 30.98
CA LYS A 148 4.35 38.29 30.92
C LYS A 148 3.44 37.22 30.30
N LYS A 149 2.15 37.21 30.63
CA LYS A 149 1.18 36.29 30.03
C LYS A 149 1.05 36.51 28.52
N ARG A 150 0.95 37.76 28.08
CA ARG A 150 0.90 38.11 26.64
C ARG A 150 2.17 37.70 25.89
N ASP A 151 3.34 37.94 26.49
CA ASP A 151 4.61 37.56 25.86
C ASP A 151 4.73 36.03 25.74
N PHE A 152 4.31 35.30 26.78
CA PHE A 152 4.24 33.84 26.75
C PHE A 152 3.25 33.30 25.71
N GLU A 153 2.07 33.90 25.59
CA GLU A 153 1.08 33.56 24.55
C GLU A 153 1.65 33.78 23.15
N LYS A 154 2.37 34.90 22.91
CA LYS A 154 3.07 35.15 21.64
C LYS A 154 4.09 34.07 21.33
N THR A 155 4.94 33.70 22.29
CA THR A 155 5.93 32.61 22.11
C THR A 155 5.25 31.28 21.77
N ILE A 156 4.14 30.94 22.43
CA ILE A 156 3.37 29.73 22.09
C ILE A 156 2.83 29.81 20.67
N THR A 157 2.27 30.95 20.25
CA THR A 157 1.75 31.10 18.89
C THR A 157 2.85 30.98 17.83
N GLU A 158 4.02 31.57 18.06
CA GLU A 158 5.18 31.43 17.18
C GLU A 158 5.67 29.98 17.09
N GLN A 159 5.72 29.25 18.21
CA GLN A 159 6.07 27.84 18.21
C GLN A 159 5.05 26.98 17.46
N LYS A 160 3.75 27.27 17.61
CA LYS A 160 2.69 26.57 16.85
C LYS A 160 2.82 26.80 15.34
N ILE A 161 3.12 28.04 14.92
CA ILE A 161 3.36 28.36 13.51
C ILE A 161 4.56 27.57 12.97
N LYS A 162 5.70 27.60 13.67
CA LYS A 162 6.90 26.83 13.29
C LYS A 162 6.64 25.33 13.20
N ALA A 163 5.87 24.77 14.14
CA ALA A 163 5.48 23.36 14.12
C ALA A 163 4.57 23.03 12.92
N SER A 164 3.62 23.92 12.60
CA SER A 164 2.76 23.77 11.43
C SER A 164 3.57 23.80 10.12
N GLU A 165 4.51 24.73 9.99
CA GLU A 165 5.41 24.81 8.82
C GLU A 165 6.30 23.57 8.69
N ALA A 166 6.84 23.06 9.80
CA ALA A 166 7.61 21.82 9.81
C ALA A 166 6.76 20.62 9.38
N ASN A 167 5.53 20.51 9.87
CA ASN A 167 4.60 19.45 9.47
C ASN A 167 4.25 19.52 7.98
N GLN A 168 4.05 20.71 7.42
CA GLN A 168 3.84 20.88 5.97
C GLN A 168 5.06 20.42 5.16
N LYS A 169 6.28 20.73 5.60
CA LYS A 169 7.51 20.24 4.95
C LYS A 169 7.63 18.72 5.02
N ILE A 170 7.28 18.11 6.16
CA ILE A 170 7.26 16.65 6.31
C ILE A 170 6.29 16.03 5.31
N GLN A 171 5.07 16.56 5.20
CA GLN A 171 4.07 16.06 4.23
C GLN A 171 4.55 16.19 2.77
N GLN A 172 5.24 17.29 2.42
CA GLN A 172 5.85 17.46 1.11
C GLN A 172 6.92 16.41 0.83
N LEU A 173 7.82 16.16 1.80
CA LEU A 173 8.86 15.15 1.67
C LEU A 173 8.29 13.73 1.58
N GLU A 174 7.25 13.40 2.36
CA GLU A 174 6.54 12.12 2.27
C GLU A 174 5.94 11.91 0.88
N TYR A 175 5.35 12.96 0.31
CA TYR A 175 4.81 12.93 -1.05
C TYR A 175 5.92 12.71 -2.10
N GLU A 176 7.05 13.39 -1.98
CA GLU A 176 8.21 13.20 -2.88
C GLU A 176 8.79 11.79 -2.79
N ILE A 177 8.93 11.24 -1.57
CA ILE A 177 9.40 9.86 -1.36
C ILE A 177 8.45 8.88 -2.06
N ARG A 178 7.14 9.09 -1.89
CA ARG A 178 6.11 8.24 -2.52
C ARG A 178 6.18 8.30 -4.05
N LEU A 179 6.45 9.47 -4.64
CA LEU A 179 6.66 9.60 -6.08
C LEU A 179 7.91 8.83 -6.54
N LYS A 180 9.03 8.97 -5.84
CA LYS A 180 10.28 8.25 -6.16
C LYS A 180 10.12 6.73 -6.06
N ASP A 181 9.38 6.25 -5.08
CA ASP A 181 9.08 4.81 -4.96
C ASP A 181 8.24 4.31 -6.12
N LEU A 182 7.32 5.13 -6.63
CA LEU A 182 6.48 4.82 -7.77
C LEU A 182 7.29 4.80 -9.07
N GLU A 183 8.18 5.79 -9.25
CA GLU A 183 9.14 5.84 -10.35
C GLU A 183 10.07 4.61 -10.33
N LYS A 184 10.59 4.25 -9.16
CA LYS A 184 11.44 3.06 -8.98
C LYS A 184 10.69 1.78 -9.38
N LYS A 185 9.44 1.60 -8.94
CA LYS A 185 8.61 0.46 -9.34
C LYS A 185 8.38 0.40 -10.85
N ASN A 186 8.11 1.55 -11.48
CA ASN A 186 7.95 1.62 -12.93
C ASN A 186 9.25 1.24 -13.66
N LEU A 187 10.42 1.69 -13.18
CA LEU A 187 11.71 1.31 -13.73
C LEU A 187 12.01 -0.18 -13.56
N GLU A 188 11.68 -0.76 -12.40
CA GLU A 188 11.78 -2.20 -12.15
C GLU A 188 10.87 -3.01 -13.08
N GLU A 189 9.64 -2.54 -13.34
CA GLU A 189 8.72 -3.19 -14.28
C GLU A 189 9.23 -3.13 -15.72
N ILE A 190 9.76 -1.99 -16.15
CA ILE A 190 10.39 -1.84 -17.48
C ILE A 190 11.60 -2.77 -17.60
N ALA A 191 12.45 -2.86 -16.57
CA ALA A 191 13.60 -3.75 -16.55
C ALA A 191 13.17 -5.23 -16.62
N ALA A 192 12.18 -5.63 -15.83
CA ALA A 192 11.64 -7.00 -15.85
C ALA A 192 10.98 -7.34 -17.20
N GLU A 193 10.30 -6.39 -17.84
CA GLU A 193 9.75 -6.60 -19.18
C GLU A 193 10.86 -6.74 -20.23
N ALA A 194 11.93 -5.93 -20.14
CA ALA A 194 13.08 -6.05 -21.01
C ALA A 194 13.77 -7.41 -20.88
N GLU A 195 13.96 -7.91 -19.65
CA GLU A 195 14.49 -9.26 -19.39
C GLU A 195 13.61 -10.34 -20.00
N ARG A 196 12.28 -10.27 -19.79
CA ARG A 196 11.33 -11.22 -20.42
C ARG A 196 11.39 -11.17 -21.94
N ARG A 197 11.55 -9.99 -22.54
CA ARG A 197 11.70 -9.85 -24.00
C ARG A 197 13.01 -10.47 -24.49
N GLU A 198 14.09 -10.32 -23.72
CA GLU A 198 15.38 -10.92 -24.06
C GLU A 198 15.37 -12.45 -23.91
N GLU A 199 14.75 -12.97 -22.85
CA GLU A 199 14.56 -14.42 -22.66
C GLU A 199 13.73 -15.02 -23.78
N ASN A 200 12.59 -14.39 -24.13
CA ASN A 200 11.79 -14.78 -25.30
C ASN A 200 12.60 -14.71 -26.61
N ARG A 201 13.54 -13.76 -26.74
CA ARG A 201 14.42 -13.66 -27.91
C ARG A 201 15.39 -14.85 -27.96
N LYS A 202 16.01 -15.20 -26.83
CA LYS A 202 16.91 -16.36 -26.69
C LYS A 202 16.15 -17.66 -27.00
N GLU A 203 14.96 -17.85 -26.44
CA GLU A 203 14.13 -19.03 -26.71
C GLU A 203 13.74 -19.13 -28.20
N ARG A 204 13.40 -18.01 -28.85
CA ARG A 204 13.14 -17.97 -30.30
C ARG A 204 14.38 -18.31 -31.13
N GLU A 205 15.56 -17.85 -30.71
CA GLU A 205 16.82 -18.19 -31.36
C GLU A 205 17.18 -19.66 -31.19
N GLU A 206 16.96 -20.24 -30.01
CA GLU A 206 17.12 -21.67 -29.76
C GLU A 206 16.14 -22.50 -30.59
N LYS A 207 14.85 -22.16 -30.60
CA LYS A 207 13.86 -22.81 -31.48
C LYS A 207 14.24 -22.70 -32.97
N LYS A 208 14.83 -21.57 -33.40
CA LYS A 208 15.36 -21.43 -34.76
C LYS A 208 16.57 -22.33 -35.00
N LYS A 209 17.51 -22.43 -34.05
CA LYS A 209 18.67 -23.34 -34.14
C LYS A 209 18.23 -24.80 -34.16
N GLU A 210 17.29 -25.18 -33.29
CA GLU A 210 16.73 -26.53 -33.25
C GLU A 210 15.97 -26.86 -34.53
N LYS A 211 15.18 -25.92 -35.07
CA LYS A 211 14.51 -26.10 -36.37
C LYS A 211 15.53 -26.29 -37.50
N ARG A 212 16.61 -25.50 -37.52
CA ARG A 212 17.72 -25.66 -38.48
C ARG A 212 18.43 -27.00 -38.34
N GLN A 213 18.69 -27.46 -37.10
CA GLN A 213 19.25 -28.78 -36.86
C GLN A 213 18.32 -29.90 -37.33
N ARG A 214 17.02 -29.81 -37.03
CA ARG A 214 16.02 -30.78 -37.51
C ARG A 214 15.90 -30.77 -39.04
N GLU A 215 15.97 -29.61 -39.68
CA GLU A 215 15.99 -29.48 -41.14
C GLU A 215 17.29 -30.05 -41.75
N GLN A 216 18.43 -29.84 -41.10
CA GLN A 216 19.71 -30.40 -41.50
C GLN A 216 19.72 -31.93 -41.38
N VAL A 217 19.21 -32.48 -40.28
CA VAL A 217 19.02 -33.94 -40.11
C VAL A 217 18.07 -34.48 -41.17
N LYS A 218 16.94 -33.82 -41.45
CA LYS A 218 16.03 -34.24 -42.53
C LYS A 218 16.68 -34.18 -43.91
N LEU A 219 17.54 -33.19 -44.16
CA LEU A 219 18.28 -33.06 -45.41
C LEU A 219 19.36 -34.14 -45.52
N GLU A 220 20.05 -34.46 -44.43
CA GLU A 220 21.02 -35.56 -44.36
C GLU A 220 20.34 -36.91 -44.53
N GLU A 221 19.21 -37.17 -43.87
CA GLU A 221 18.38 -38.37 -44.07
C GLU A 221 17.87 -38.47 -45.51
N LYS A 222 17.44 -37.36 -46.11
CA LYS A 222 17.01 -37.31 -47.52
C LYS A 222 18.19 -37.61 -48.44
N ASN A 223 19.36 -37.02 -48.20
CA ASN A 223 20.57 -37.27 -48.97
C ASN A 223 21.07 -38.70 -48.80
N GLU A 224 20.94 -39.29 -47.61
CA GLU A 224 21.29 -40.68 -47.33
C GLU A 224 20.31 -41.64 -48.01
N ARG A 225 19.00 -41.34 -48.00
CA ARG A 225 17.99 -42.07 -48.79
C ARG A 225 18.28 -41.98 -50.27
N GLU A 226 18.60 -40.81 -50.81
CA GLU A 226 19.00 -40.65 -52.21
C GLU A 226 20.31 -41.39 -52.52
N ARG A 227 21.27 -41.45 -51.59
CA ARG A 227 22.50 -42.25 -51.74
C ARG A 227 22.20 -43.75 -51.75
N LYS A 228 21.37 -44.23 -50.83
CA LYS A 228 20.91 -45.62 -50.75
C LYS A 228 20.08 -46.00 -51.98
N GLU A 229 19.22 -45.12 -52.46
CA GLU A 229 18.42 -45.32 -53.67
C GLU A 229 19.31 -45.29 -54.94
N LYS A 230 20.35 -44.44 -54.99
CA LYS A 230 21.35 -44.46 -56.06
C LYS A 230 22.25 -45.69 -56.00
N GLU A 231 22.58 -46.20 -54.82
CA GLU A 231 23.29 -47.46 -54.62
C GLU A 231 22.42 -48.67 -54.97
N GLU A 232 21.14 -48.68 -54.59
CA GLU A 232 20.16 -49.69 -54.99
C GLU A 232 19.93 -49.65 -56.49
N LYS A 233 19.75 -48.48 -57.10
CA LYS A 233 19.67 -48.36 -58.57
C LYS A 233 20.96 -48.79 -59.26
N LYS A 234 22.14 -48.60 -58.64
CA LYS A 234 23.41 -49.15 -59.14
C LYS A 234 23.49 -50.67 -58.97
N LYS A 235 23.02 -51.23 -57.86
CA LYS A 235 22.95 -52.68 -57.61
C LYS A 235 21.93 -53.34 -58.53
N GLU A 236 20.79 -52.71 -58.75
CA GLU A 236 19.73 -53.15 -59.65
C GLU A 236 20.15 -53.03 -61.12
N LYS A 237 20.89 -51.97 -61.50
CA LYS A 237 21.50 -51.87 -62.82
C LYS A 237 22.58 -52.95 -63.03
N ARG A 238 23.40 -53.23 -62.03
CA ARG A 238 24.38 -54.34 -62.07
C ARG A 238 23.70 -55.70 -62.14
N GLN A 239 22.60 -55.92 -61.41
CA GLN A 239 21.81 -57.14 -61.48
C GLN A 239 21.10 -57.29 -62.83
N ARG A 240 20.54 -56.22 -63.40
CA ARG A 240 19.94 -56.24 -64.75
C ARG A 240 21.00 -56.46 -65.84
N GLU A 241 22.22 -55.95 -65.68
CA GLU A 241 23.35 -56.24 -66.58
C GLU A 241 23.85 -57.68 -66.41
N GLN A 242 23.85 -58.21 -65.19
CA GLN A 242 24.22 -59.61 -64.91
C GLN A 242 23.17 -60.60 -65.43
N VAL A 243 21.88 -60.31 -65.30
CA VAL A 243 20.78 -61.08 -65.90
C VAL A 243 20.82 -61.00 -67.42
N LYS A 244 21.13 -59.84 -68.03
CA LYS A 244 21.31 -59.73 -69.49
C LYS A 244 22.53 -60.50 -69.99
N LEU A 245 23.58 -60.60 -69.19
CA LEU A 245 24.77 -61.39 -69.51
C LEU A 245 24.49 -62.90 -69.37
N GLU A 246 23.72 -63.30 -68.36
CA GLU A 246 23.26 -64.68 -68.16
C GLU A 246 22.25 -65.11 -69.25
N GLU A 247 21.29 -64.27 -69.64
CA GLU A 247 20.37 -64.54 -70.75
C GLU A 247 21.11 -64.65 -72.10
N LYS A 248 22.17 -63.86 -72.30
CA LYS A 248 23.03 -63.96 -73.50
C LYS A 248 23.82 -65.28 -73.50
N ASN A 249 24.40 -65.66 -72.36
CA ASN A 249 25.13 -66.91 -72.21
C ASN A 249 24.21 -68.15 -72.29
N GLU A 250 22.95 -68.03 -71.84
CA GLU A 250 21.96 -69.11 -71.94
C GLU A 250 21.42 -69.27 -73.37
N ARG A 251 21.27 -68.17 -74.12
CA ARG A 251 20.96 -68.24 -75.57
C ARG A 251 22.11 -68.88 -76.36
N GLU A 252 23.37 -68.56 -76.03
CA GLU A 252 24.54 -69.18 -76.65
C GLU A 252 24.68 -70.67 -76.27
N ARG A 253 24.36 -71.07 -75.02
CA ARG A 253 24.29 -72.49 -74.61
C ARG A 253 23.19 -73.25 -75.34
N LYS A 254 21.98 -72.68 -75.47
CA LYS A 254 20.86 -73.31 -76.20
C LYS A 254 21.14 -73.43 -77.70
N GLU A 255 21.84 -72.48 -78.31
CA GLU A 255 22.31 -72.61 -79.70
C GLU A 255 23.41 -73.67 -79.86
N GLN A 256 24.33 -73.81 -78.90
CA GLN A 256 25.34 -74.87 -78.91
C GLN A 256 24.72 -76.26 -78.69
N GLU A 257 23.74 -76.39 -77.80
CA GLU A 257 22.99 -77.64 -77.59
C GLU A 257 22.13 -78.01 -78.80
N GLN A 258 21.53 -77.05 -79.49
CA GLN A 258 20.82 -77.31 -80.75
C GLN A 258 21.78 -77.72 -81.88
N LYS A 259 22.97 -77.12 -81.96
CA LYS A 259 24.02 -77.52 -82.92
C LYS A 259 24.59 -78.90 -82.60
N PHE A 260 24.74 -79.24 -81.33
CA PHE A 260 25.18 -80.55 -80.86
C PHE A 260 24.11 -81.62 -81.10
N SER A 261 22.85 -81.34 -80.79
CA SER A 261 21.71 -82.23 -81.05
C SER A 261 21.51 -82.49 -82.55
N LYS A 262 21.62 -81.47 -83.41
CA LYS A 262 21.59 -81.66 -84.87
C LYS A 262 22.77 -82.49 -85.40
N LYS A 263 23.99 -82.33 -84.85
CA LYS A 263 25.14 -83.17 -85.20
C LYS A 263 24.97 -84.62 -84.73
N MET A 264 24.42 -84.82 -83.53
CA MET A 264 24.20 -86.16 -82.98
C MET A 264 23.09 -86.91 -83.75
N LEU A 265 22.02 -86.21 -84.13
CA LEU A 265 20.95 -86.79 -84.94
C LEU A 265 21.47 -87.18 -86.35
N LYS A 266 22.31 -86.35 -86.95
CA LYS A 266 22.96 -86.65 -88.25
C LYS A 266 23.88 -87.87 -88.15
N SER A 267 24.71 -87.95 -87.12
CA SER A 267 25.62 -89.08 -86.91
C SER A 267 24.86 -90.38 -86.59
N LYS A 268 23.72 -90.30 -85.90
CA LYS A 268 22.84 -91.45 -85.62
C LYS A 268 22.15 -91.97 -86.89
N LEU A 269 21.78 -91.07 -87.81
CA LEU A 269 21.21 -91.43 -89.12
C LEU A 269 22.26 -92.12 -90.00
N GLU A 270 23.49 -91.60 -90.03
CA GLU A 270 24.61 -92.15 -90.79
C GLU A 270 24.99 -93.57 -90.29
N LEU A 271 24.94 -93.81 -88.98
CA LEU A 271 25.15 -95.13 -88.38
C LEU A 271 24.04 -96.13 -88.74
N GLN A 272 22.80 -95.66 -88.81
CA GLN A 272 21.65 -96.48 -89.18
C GLN A 272 21.67 -96.88 -90.67
N GLU A 273 22.08 -95.97 -91.56
CA GLU A 273 22.29 -96.26 -92.99
C GLU A 273 23.45 -97.25 -93.21
N MET A 274 24.53 -97.12 -92.43
CA MET A 274 25.68 -98.03 -92.51
C MET A 274 25.31 -99.45 -92.04
N LEU A 275 24.57 -99.57 -90.93
CA LEU A 275 24.04 -100.85 -90.45
C LEU A 275 23.10 -101.52 -91.47
N TYR A 276 22.26 -100.73 -92.12
CA TYR A 276 21.37 -101.23 -93.16
C TYR A 276 22.15 -101.75 -94.39
N LYS A 277 23.22 -101.07 -94.81
CA LYS A 277 24.09 -101.53 -95.90
C LYS A 277 24.82 -102.83 -95.55
N MET A 278 25.38 -102.94 -94.34
CA MET A 278 26.04 -104.19 -93.92
C MET A 278 25.08 -105.38 -93.91
N GLN A 279 23.83 -105.18 -93.48
CA GLN A 279 22.82 -106.25 -93.52
C GLN A 279 22.44 -106.68 -94.94
N GLN A 280 22.51 -105.76 -95.92
CA GLN A 280 22.27 -106.10 -97.32
C GLN A 280 23.45 -106.88 -97.92
N GLU A 281 24.69 -106.45 -97.64
CA GLU A 281 25.90 -107.16 -98.06
C GLU A 281 25.99 -108.57 -97.46
N GLU A 282 25.58 -108.75 -96.20
CA GLU A 282 25.52 -110.05 -95.55
C GLU A 282 24.47 -110.98 -96.19
N LYS A 283 23.32 -110.43 -96.59
CA LYS A 283 22.31 -111.17 -97.36
C LYS A 283 22.81 -111.56 -98.75
N GLU A 284 23.57 -110.70 -99.42
CA GLU A 284 24.17 -111.00 -100.71
C GLU A 284 25.25 -112.08 -100.61
N LYS A 285 26.13 -112.01 -99.60
CA LYS A 285 27.12 -113.06 -99.33
C LYS A 285 26.48 -114.41 -99.03
N ASN A 286 25.39 -114.43 -98.27
CA ASN A 286 24.65 -115.68 -98.02
C ASN A 286 24.01 -116.25 -99.29
N ARG A 287 23.53 -115.39 -100.21
CA ARG A 287 23.03 -115.84 -101.51
C ARG A 287 24.16 -116.37 -102.41
N GLU A 288 25.34 -115.74 -102.40
CA GLU A 288 26.52 -116.24 -103.12
C GLU A 288 26.97 -117.60 -102.57
N LEU A 289 26.95 -117.77 -101.24
CA LEU A 289 27.29 -119.04 -100.61
C LEU A 289 26.30 -120.15 -100.98
N GLU A 290 24.98 -119.88 -100.94
CA GLU A 290 23.96 -120.83 -101.41
C GLU A 290 24.13 -121.19 -102.89
N LEU A 291 24.53 -120.23 -103.73
CA LEU A 291 24.81 -120.48 -105.14
C LEU A 291 26.04 -121.35 -105.32
N GLN A 292 27.11 -121.11 -104.56
CA GLN A 292 28.31 -121.96 -104.57
C GLN A 292 28.01 -123.39 -104.09
N GLU A 293 27.21 -123.56 -103.03
CA GLU A 293 26.80 -124.88 -102.56
C GLU A 293 25.96 -125.62 -103.59
N LYS A 294 25.02 -124.93 -104.25
CA LYS A 294 24.24 -125.50 -105.36
C LYS A 294 25.14 -125.91 -106.53
N LEU A 295 26.12 -125.07 -106.89
CA LEU A 295 27.06 -125.36 -107.97
C LEU A 295 27.92 -126.59 -107.63
N TYR A 296 28.41 -126.66 -106.39
CA TYR A 296 29.21 -127.78 -105.90
C TYR A 296 28.42 -129.09 -105.90
N LYS A 297 27.16 -129.04 -105.46
CA LYS A 297 26.25 -130.19 -105.48
C LYS A 297 25.95 -130.66 -106.90
N MET A 298 25.73 -129.72 -107.83
CA MET A 298 25.51 -130.03 -109.25
C MET A 298 26.73 -130.70 -109.88
N GLN A 299 27.94 -130.22 -109.57
CA GLN A 299 29.19 -130.84 -110.02
C GLN A 299 29.40 -132.23 -109.42
N GLN A 300 28.98 -132.47 -108.17
CA GLN A 300 29.02 -133.81 -107.58
C GLN A 300 28.02 -134.76 -108.27
N GLU A 301 26.79 -134.32 -108.50
CA GLU A 301 25.78 -135.10 -109.23
C GLU A 301 26.24 -135.42 -110.67
N GLU A 302 26.91 -134.48 -111.34
CA GLU A 302 27.49 -134.68 -112.67
C GLU A 302 28.65 -135.68 -112.66
N ARG A 303 29.54 -135.61 -111.66
CA ARG A 303 30.58 -136.63 -111.45
C ARG A 303 30.00 -138.00 -111.18
N GLU A 304 28.93 -138.08 -110.37
CA GLU A 304 28.23 -139.34 -110.11
C GLU A 304 27.54 -139.90 -111.37
N ARG A 305 26.90 -139.05 -112.18
CA ARG A 305 26.34 -139.46 -113.48
C ARG A 305 27.44 -140.02 -114.39
N ASN A 306 28.55 -139.30 -114.53
CA ASN A 306 29.67 -139.74 -115.35
C ASN A 306 30.25 -141.06 -114.83
N MET A 307 30.36 -141.25 -113.51
CA MET A 307 30.79 -142.51 -112.91
C MET A 307 29.83 -143.66 -113.21
N ARG A 308 28.51 -143.44 -113.07
CA ARG A 308 27.48 -144.45 -113.40
C ARG A 308 27.47 -144.79 -114.89
N GLU A 309 27.68 -143.80 -115.77
CA GLU A 309 27.82 -144.02 -117.21
C GLU A 309 29.07 -144.84 -117.52
N LEU A 310 30.19 -144.55 -116.85
CA LEU A 310 31.44 -145.30 -117.01
C LEU A 310 31.31 -146.74 -116.51
N GLU A 311 30.60 -146.96 -115.40
CA GLU A 311 30.26 -148.30 -114.90
C GLU A 311 29.34 -149.05 -115.85
N ASN A 312 28.28 -148.40 -116.37
CA ASN A 312 27.41 -148.98 -117.39
C ASN A 312 28.19 -149.34 -118.67
N TYR A 313 29.16 -148.51 -119.08
CA TYR A 313 30.00 -148.76 -120.24
C TYR A 313 30.96 -149.95 -120.00
N LYS A 314 31.56 -150.04 -118.81
CA LYS A 314 32.36 -151.21 -118.39
C LYS A 314 31.52 -152.48 -118.37
N GLN A 315 30.30 -152.42 -117.87
CA GLN A 315 29.40 -153.56 -117.77
C GLN A 315 28.88 -154.01 -119.15
N LYS A 316 28.66 -153.07 -120.08
CA LYS A 316 28.42 -153.39 -121.50
C LYS A 316 29.62 -154.08 -122.14
N LEU A 317 30.84 -153.57 -121.93
CA LEU A 317 32.08 -154.19 -122.44
C LEU A 317 32.31 -155.60 -121.84
N GLU A 318 32.00 -155.81 -120.57
CA GLU A 318 32.05 -157.16 -119.96
C GLU A 318 31.01 -158.11 -120.53
N ASN A 319 29.81 -157.62 -120.84
CA ASN A 319 28.76 -158.42 -121.47
C ASN A 319 29.08 -158.73 -122.94
N GLU A 320 29.65 -157.79 -123.69
CA GLU A 320 30.14 -158.02 -125.06
C GLU A 320 31.28 -159.05 -125.08
N LYS A 321 32.22 -158.99 -124.12
CA LYS A 321 33.28 -159.99 -123.97
C LYS A 321 32.78 -161.39 -123.56
N LYS A 322 31.59 -161.50 -122.95
CA LYS A 322 30.97 -162.80 -122.62
C LYS A 322 30.25 -163.45 -123.81
N CYS A 323 29.91 -162.69 -124.85
CA CYS A 323 29.31 -163.25 -126.07
C CYS A 323 30.32 -163.73 -127.12
N GLU A 324 31.62 -163.46 -126.96
CA GLU A 324 32.67 -163.97 -127.88
C GLU A 324 33.25 -165.34 -127.48
N ILE A 325 32.69 -166.03 -126.48
CA ILE A 325 33.21 -167.34 -125.97
C ILE A 325 32.17 -168.48 -126.05
N GLN A 326 31.08 -168.33 -126.79
CA GLN A 326 30.21 -169.45 -127.21
C GLN A 326 29.85 -169.32 -128.68
#